data_AF-A0A9W8JVM5-F1
#
_entry.id   AF-A0A9W8JVM5-F1
#
_cell.length_a   1.000
_cell.length_b   1.000
_cell.length_c   1.000
_cell.angle_alpha   90.00
_cell.angle_beta   90.00
_cell.angle_gamma   90.00
#
_symmetry.space_group_name_H-M   'P 1'
#
loop_
_entity.id
_entity.type
_entity.pdbx_description
1 polymer ?
#
loop_
_entity_poly.entity_id
_entity_poly.type
_entity_poly.pdbx_seq_one_letter_code
_entity_poly.pdbx_strand_id
1 'polypeptide(L)'
;MPARLFVVEGARNVFLETVKRGEYDSFDGAVDFEDKDKPVTVVLRLYEVFGGHAQARLRISSHLPVVKAFTTNLLEDEDEELYLVRSADEDSADGARDSSISLGFRGFEVKTVKLVLGALPPSPSSQKRISKRSSWVNVDQDQLLAL
;
A
#
# COMPACT_ATOMS: atom_id res chain seq x y z
N MET A 1 0.65 -8.05 21.69
CA MET A 1 1.19 -8.86 20.57
C MET A 1 2.11 -7.95 19.77
N PRO A 2 3.33 -8.37 19.39
CA PRO A 2 4.17 -7.55 18.52
C PRO A 2 3.44 -7.29 17.19
N ALA A 3 3.49 -6.05 16.71
CA ALA A 3 2.89 -5.67 15.43
C ALA A 3 3.61 -6.42 14.31
N ARG A 4 2.86 -7.16 13.49
CA ARG A 4 3.41 -7.82 12.31
C ARG A 4 3.53 -6.80 11.18
N LEU A 5 4.73 -6.62 10.65
CA LEU A 5 4.97 -5.68 9.55
C LEU A 5 4.26 -6.09 8.26
N PHE A 6 4.20 -7.39 7.97
CA PHE A 6 3.53 -7.96 6.80
C PHE A 6 2.60 -9.09 7.22
N VAL A 7 1.40 -9.10 6.68
CA VAL A 7 0.43 -10.18 6.87
C VAL A 7 -0.21 -10.53 5.53
N VAL A 8 -0.22 -11.81 5.18
CA VAL A 8 -0.94 -12.32 4.02
C VAL A 8 -2.30 -12.82 4.50
N GLU A 9 -3.37 -12.28 3.93
CA GLU A 9 -4.75 -12.55 4.30
C GLU A 9 -5.53 -13.10 3.09
N GLY A 10 -6.68 -13.74 3.32
CA GLY A 10 -7.59 -14.20 2.26
C GLY A 10 -7.19 -15.50 1.54
N ALA A 11 -5.91 -15.89 1.56
CA ALA A 11 -5.43 -17.10 0.90
C ALA A 11 -4.45 -17.89 1.80
N ARG A 12 -4.88 -19.06 2.30
CA ARG A 12 -4.05 -19.92 3.18
C ARG A 12 -2.95 -20.68 2.43
N ASN A 13 -3.08 -20.77 1.11
CA ASN A 13 -2.16 -21.42 0.20
C ASN A 13 -1.12 -20.45 -0.39
N VAL A 14 -1.11 -19.19 0.04
CA VAL A 14 -0.09 -18.20 -0.36
C VAL A 14 0.78 -17.88 0.83
N PHE A 15 2.09 -18.05 0.66
CA PHE A 15 3.08 -17.86 1.71
C PHE A 15 4.01 -16.70 1.36
N LEU A 16 4.29 -15.85 2.35
CA LEU A 16 5.40 -14.89 2.28
C LEU A 16 6.70 -15.65 2.56
N GLU A 17 7.49 -15.86 1.52
CA GLU A 17 8.74 -16.63 1.57
C GLU A 17 9.92 -15.77 1.99
N THR A 18 10.09 -14.63 1.33
CA THR A 18 11.27 -13.77 1.52
C THR A 18 10.85 -12.34 1.77
N VAL A 19 11.53 -11.72 2.72
CA VAL A 19 11.54 -10.27 2.95
C VAL A 19 12.99 -9.84 2.93
N LYS A 20 13.35 -8.94 2.01
CA LYS A 20 14.72 -8.45 1.87
C LYS A 20 14.74 -6.97 1.51
N ARG A 21 15.90 -6.34 1.65
CA ARG A 21 16.17 -5.02 1.07
C ARG A 21 16.31 -5.14 -0.45
N GLY A 22 15.99 -4.07 -1.20
CA GLY A 22 16.29 -4.01 -2.63
C GLY A 22 17.80 -4.08 -2.91
N GLU A 23 18.15 -4.71 -4.04
CA GLU A 23 19.55 -4.86 -4.47
C GLU A 23 20.22 -3.51 -4.79
N TYR A 24 19.45 -2.58 -5.37
CA TYR A 24 19.95 -1.29 -5.84
C TYR A 24 19.89 -0.17 -4.80
N ASP A 25 19.48 -0.47 -3.57
CA ASP A 25 19.45 0.50 -2.49
C ASP A 25 20.87 0.93 -2.10
N SER A 26 21.08 2.22 -1.81
CA SER A 26 22.38 2.69 -1.28
C SER A 26 22.65 2.18 0.13
N PHE A 27 23.86 1.68 0.38
CA PHE A 27 24.31 1.24 1.72
C PHE A 27 25.12 2.31 2.46
N ASP A 28 25.33 3.47 1.85
CA ASP A 28 26.19 4.52 2.38
C ASP A 28 25.38 5.45 3.29
N GLY A 29 25.55 5.28 4.60
CA GLY A 29 24.98 6.16 5.61
C GLY A 29 23.64 5.69 6.19
N ALA A 30 23.02 6.57 6.98
CA ALA A 30 21.71 6.31 7.56
C ALA A 30 20.61 6.45 6.50
N VAL A 31 19.52 5.71 6.68
CA VAL A 31 18.34 5.81 5.80
C VAL A 31 17.71 7.19 5.96
N ASP A 32 17.61 7.91 4.85
CA ASP A 32 16.86 9.16 4.73
C ASP A 32 15.68 8.94 3.76
N PHE A 33 14.46 9.01 4.27
CA PHE A 33 13.24 8.82 3.47
C PHE A 33 12.83 10.05 2.66
N GLU A 34 13.50 11.18 2.84
CA GLU A 34 13.30 12.41 2.07
C GLU A 34 14.24 12.48 0.85
N ASP A 35 15.32 11.72 0.86
CA ASP A 35 16.28 11.65 -0.26
C ASP A 35 15.72 10.83 -1.42
N LYS A 36 15.23 11.55 -2.44
CA LYS A 36 14.66 10.94 -3.65
C LYS A 36 15.71 10.32 -4.57
N ASP A 37 16.97 10.68 -4.42
CA ASP A 37 18.06 10.15 -5.24
C ASP A 37 18.55 8.80 -4.69
N LYS A 38 18.22 8.48 -3.43
CA LYS A 38 18.56 7.22 -2.76
C LYS A 38 17.31 6.54 -2.19
N PRO A 39 16.37 6.08 -3.04
CA PRO A 39 15.17 5.42 -2.56
C PRO A 39 15.53 4.15 -1.77
N VAL A 40 14.82 3.94 -0.67
CA VAL A 40 14.93 2.70 0.12
C VAL A 40 13.77 1.80 -0.22
N THR A 41 14.06 0.53 -0.48
CA THR A 41 13.07 -0.42 -0.96
C THR A 41 13.09 -1.73 -0.19
N VAL A 42 11.92 -2.36 -0.10
CA VAL A 42 11.73 -3.69 0.49
C VAL A 42 11.14 -4.61 -0.56
N VAL A 43 11.77 -5.74 -0.78
CA VAL A 43 11.35 -6.75 -1.74
C VAL A 43 10.74 -7.93 -0.99
N LEU A 44 9.53 -8.30 -1.38
CA LEU A 44 8.75 -9.39 -0.83
C LEU A 44 8.58 -10.46 -1.90
N ARG A 45 8.86 -11.71 -1.57
CA ARG A 45 8.54 -12.86 -2.44
C ARG A 45 7.42 -13.66 -1.83
N LEU A 46 6.35 -13.85 -2.59
CA LEU A 46 5.19 -14.64 -2.20
C LEU A 46 5.01 -15.77 -3.22
N TYR A 47 4.58 -16.94 -2.76
CA TYR A 47 4.28 -18.04 -3.67
C TYR A 47 3.02 -18.78 -3.27
N GLU A 48 2.33 -19.30 -4.28
CA GLU A 48 1.21 -20.23 -4.13
C GLU A 48 1.74 -21.67 -4.07
N VAL A 49 1.34 -22.46 -3.06
CA VAL A 49 1.98 -23.76 -2.77
C VAL A 49 1.13 -24.98 -3.14
N PHE A 50 -0.16 -24.83 -3.45
CA PHE A 50 -1.06 -25.97 -3.70
C PHE A 50 -1.35 -26.22 -5.18
N GLY A 51 -0.87 -25.37 -6.09
CA GLY A 51 -1.08 -25.50 -7.53
C GLY A 51 -2.44 -24.96 -8.01
N GLY A 52 -3.14 -24.20 -7.17
CA GLY A 52 -4.44 -23.62 -7.47
C GLY A 52 -4.39 -22.12 -7.77
N HIS A 53 -5.53 -21.53 -8.10
CA HIS A 53 -5.66 -20.07 -8.12
C HIS A 53 -5.86 -19.53 -6.70
N ALA A 54 -5.31 -18.35 -6.42
CA ALA A 54 -5.51 -17.68 -5.14
C ALA A 54 -5.73 -16.17 -5.32
N GLN A 55 -6.49 -15.57 -4.40
CA GLN A 55 -6.60 -14.13 -4.26
C GLN A 55 -6.18 -13.78 -2.84
N ALA A 56 -4.97 -13.23 -2.71
CA ALA A 56 -4.39 -12.86 -1.43
C ALA A 56 -4.44 -11.34 -1.24
N ARG A 57 -4.59 -10.91 0.00
CA ARG A 57 -4.41 -9.52 0.40
C ARG A 57 -3.13 -9.43 1.23
N LEU A 58 -2.15 -8.69 0.73
CA LEU A 58 -0.95 -8.34 1.48
C LEU A 58 -1.25 -7.09 2.30
N ARG A 59 -1.37 -7.22 3.62
CA ARG A 59 -1.46 -6.10 4.57
C ARG A 59 -0.05 -5.70 5.03
N ILE A 60 0.22 -4.41 4.99
CA ILE A 60 1.46 -3.76 5.35
C ILE A 60 1.18 -2.82 6.50
N SER A 61 1.94 -2.96 7.58
CA SER A 61 1.78 -2.15 8.79
C SER A 61 2.09 -0.68 8.52
N SER A 62 1.35 0.20 9.17
CA SER A 62 1.54 1.66 9.18
C SER A 62 2.93 2.13 9.63
N HIS A 63 3.70 1.28 10.33
CA HIS A 63 5.09 1.56 10.70
C HIS A 63 6.06 1.57 9.50
N LEU A 64 5.62 1.11 8.33
CA LEU A 64 6.41 1.11 7.10
C LEU A 64 5.83 2.16 6.12
N PRO A 65 6.54 3.27 5.85
CA PRO A 65 5.99 4.37 5.06
C PRO A 65 6.07 4.07 3.56
N VAL A 66 5.17 3.21 3.08
CA VAL A 66 5.13 2.78 1.68
C VAL A 66 4.46 3.84 0.80
N VAL A 67 5.22 4.36 -0.16
CA VAL A 67 4.75 5.36 -1.13
C VAL A 67 4.26 4.72 -2.41
N LYS A 68 4.94 3.66 -2.88
CA LYS A 68 4.62 2.92 -4.10
C LYS A 68 4.90 1.44 -3.93
N ALA A 69 4.27 0.63 -4.77
CA ALA A 69 4.51 -0.80 -4.84
C ALA A 69 4.49 -1.26 -6.29
N PHE A 70 5.30 -2.24 -6.65
CA PHE A 70 5.41 -2.78 -8.00
C PHE A 70 5.45 -4.29 -7.96
N THR A 71 4.86 -4.95 -8.94
CA THR A 71 5.30 -6.29 -9.32
C THR A 71 6.65 -6.18 -10.01
N THR A 72 7.47 -7.21 -9.81
CA THR A 72 8.81 -7.25 -10.41
C THR A 72 9.11 -8.65 -10.91
N ASN A 73 10.08 -8.75 -11.81
CA ASN A 73 10.68 -10.03 -12.16
C ASN A 73 11.59 -10.56 -11.03
N LEU A 74 12.31 -11.65 -11.27
CA LEU A 74 13.21 -12.24 -10.26
C LEU A 74 14.42 -11.33 -9.94
N LEU A 75 14.80 -10.44 -10.85
CA LEU A 75 15.91 -9.49 -10.77
C LEU A 75 15.47 -8.10 -10.26
N GLU A 76 14.25 -7.98 -9.74
CA GLU A 76 13.70 -6.75 -9.16
C GLU A 76 13.44 -5.62 -10.16
N ASP A 77 13.43 -5.93 -11.46
CA ASP A 77 13.01 -4.98 -12.48
C ASP A 77 11.49 -4.78 -12.39
N GLU A 78 11.06 -3.51 -12.39
CA GLU A 78 9.66 -3.10 -12.25
C GLU A 78 8.84 -3.44 -13.50
N ASP A 79 7.66 -4.01 -13.28
CA ASP A 79 6.71 -4.38 -14.34
C ASP A 79 5.41 -3.57 -14.21
N GLU A 80 4.55 -3.89 -13.24
CA GLU A 80 3.26 -3.22 -13.01
C GLU A 80 3.25 -2.48 -11.66
N GLU A 81 2.83 -1.20 -11.66
CA GLU A 81 2.56 -0.47 -10.42
C GLU A 81 1.26 -0.98 -9.76
N LEU A 82 1.38 -1.35 -8.48
CA LEU A 82 0.30 -1.93 -7.69
C LEU A 82 -0.47 -0.84 -6.94
N TYR A 83 -1.80 -0.98 -6.93
CA TYR A 83 -2.66 -0.05 -6.19
C TYR A 83 -2.61 -0.30 -4.68
N LEU A 84 -2.17 0.71 -3.94
CA LEU A 84 -2.11 0.72 -2.48
C LEU A 84 -3.41 1.25 -1.88
N VAL A 85 -4.17 0.37 -1.21
CA VAL A 85 -5.38 0.75 -0.44
C VAL A 85 -4.97 1.06 0.98
N ARG A 86 -5.17 2.30 1.44
CA ARG A 86 -4.90 2.72 2.82
C ARG A 86 -6.17 2.64 3.67
N SER A 87 -6.10 2.05 4.87
CA SER A 87 -7.27 1.97 5.76
C SER A 87 -7.68 3.36 6.25
N ALA A 88 -8.99 3.60 6.37
CA ALA A 88 -9.54 4.84 6.86
C ALA A 88 -9.90 4.70 8.35
N ASP A 89 -8.95 4.25 9.17
CA ASP A 89 -9.20 4.15 10.61
C ASP A 89 -8.97 5.52 11.25
N GLU A 90 -10.04 6.13 11.76
CA GLU A 90 -10.04 7.45 12.41
C GLU A 90 -9.47 7.44 13.84
N ASP A 91 -9.30 6.25 14.44
CA ASP A 91 -8.92 6.06 15.85
C ASP A 91 -7.42 5.89 16.10
N SER A 92 -6.58 5.94 15.06
CA SER A 92 -5.13 5.92 15.25
C SER A 92 -4.64 7.29 15.67
N ALA A 93 -4.32 7.46 16.95
CA ALA A 93 -3.86 8.72 17.57
C ALA A 93 -2.65 9.37 16.88
N ASP A 94 -1.96 8.64 16.00
CA ASP A 94 -0.76 9.07 15.26
C ASP A 94 -1.02 9.25 13.74
N GLY A 95 -2.26 9.10 13.28
CA GLY A 95 -2.63 9.22 11.86
C GLY A 95 -2.03 8.15 10.92
N ALA A 96 -1.28 7.20 11.47
CA ALA A 96 -0.60 6.13 10.74
C ALA A 96 -1.61 5.05 10.31
N ARG A 97 -1.74 4.84 8.99
CA ARG A 97 -2.73 3.94 8.38
C ARG A 97 -2.04 2.72 7.78
N ASP A 98 -2.60 1.55 8.03
CA ASP A 98 -2.16 0.33 7.35
C ASP A 98 -2.45 0.44 5.86
N SER A 99 -1.58 -0.15 5.05
CA SER A 99 -1.75 -0.25 3.61
C SER A 99 -2.01 -1.69 3.21
N SER A 100 -2.74 -1.90 2.12
CA SER A 100 -3.01 -3.24 1.62
C SER A 100 -2.96 -3.29 0.09
N ILE A 101 -2.52 -4.43 -0.42
CA ILE A 101 -2.39 -4.72 -1.85
C ILE A 101 -3.13 -6.02 -2.14
N SER A 102 -3.96 -6.05 -3.18
CA SER A 102 -4.60 -7.27 -3.67
C SER A 102 -3.72 -7.95 -4.71
N LEU A 103 -3.47 -9.25 -4.54
CA LEU A 103 -2.59 -10.06 -5.39
C LEU A 103 -3.30 -11.33 -5.85
N GLY A 104 -3.44 -11.52 -7.17
CA GLY A 104 -4.00 -12.73 -7.76
C GLY A 104 -2.90 -13.69 -8.21
N PHE A 105 -2.96 -14.95 -7.80
CA PHE A 105 -1.98 -15.98 -8.14
C PHE A 105 -2.57 -17.07 -9.05
N ARG A 106 -1.75 -17.58 -9.95
CA ARG A 106 -1.92 -18.85 -10.66
C ARG A 106 -1.31 -19.99 -9.82
N GLY A 107 -1.60 -21.23 -10.22
CA GLY A 107 -1.03 -22.40 -9.57
C GLY A 107 0.49 -22.39 -9.59
N PHE A 108 1.10 -22.56 -8.43
CA PHE A 108 2.56 -22.52 -8.23
C PHE A 108 3.23 -21.22 -8.67
N GLU A 109 2.47 -20.12 -8.78
CA GLU A 109 3.05 -18.85 -9.16
C GLU A 109 3.86 -18.26 -8.00
N VAL A 110 5.05 -17.77 -8.35
CA VAL A 110 5.88 -16.92 -7.49
C VAL A 110 5.71 -15.48 -7.95
N LYS A 111 5.35 -14.58 -7.04
CA LYS A 111 5.30 -13.15 -7.27
C LYS A 111 6.32 -12.43 -6.41
N THR A 112 7.04 -11.51 -7.03
CA THR A 112 7.95 -10.58 -6.34
C THR A 112 7.29 -9.21 -6.31
N VAL A 113 7.12 -8.64 -5.12
CA VAL A 113 6.57 -7.31 -4.88
C VAL A 113 7.66 -6.42 -4.32
N LYS A 114 7.96 -5.31 -4.99
CA LYS A 114 8.87 -4.27 -4.53
C LYS A 114 8.06 -3.13 -3.91
N LEU A 115 8.37 -2.79 -2.67
CA LEU A 115 7.80 -1.66 -1.94
C LEU A 115 8.83 -0.53 -1.93
N VAL A 116 8.43 0.66 -2.36
CA VAL A 116 9.25 1.87 -2.26
C VAL A 116 8.85 2.62 -0.99
N LEU A 117 9.82 2.90 -0.14
CA LEU A 117 9.64 3.65 1.10
C LEU A 117 9.96 5.13 0.86
N GLY A 118 9.26 6.00 1.57
CA GLY A 118 9.52 7.44 1.50
C GLY A 118 8.58 8.25 2.37
N ALA A 119 8.75 9.57 2.36
CA ALA A 119 7.83 10.49 3.03
C ALA A 119 6.39 10.26 2.55
N LEU A 120 5.49 9.84 3.45
CA LEU A 120 4.09 9.68 3.12
C LEU A 120 3.48 11.05 2.79
N PRO A 121 2.69 11.17 1.70
CA PRO A 121 2.01 12.43 1.42
C PRO A 121 1.05 12.76 2.58
N PRO A 122 0.90 14.04 2.94
CA PRO A 122 -0.02 14.45 3.99
C PRO A 122 -1.43 13.96 3.65
N SER A 123 -2.10 13.32 4.61
CA SER A 123 -3.47 12.84 4.44
C SER A 123 -4.37 13.98 3.93
N PRO A 124 -5.24 13.75 2.92
CA PRO A 124 -6.17 14.77 2.45
C PRO A 124 -7.15 15.26 3.54
N SER A 125 -7.22 14.58 4.69
CA SER A 125 -8.02 15.00 5.85
C SER A 125 -7.37 16.10 6.71
N SER A 126 -6.10 16.44 6.49
CA SER A 126 -5.38 17.50 7.25
C SER A 126 -5.51 18.90 6.61
N GLN A 127 -5.97 18.99 5.36
CA GLN A 127 -6.33 20.27 4.76
C GLN A 127 -7.69 20.75 5.28
N LYS A 128 -7.62 21.67 6.26
CA LYS A 128 -8.62 22.71 6.59
C LYS A 128 -9.96 22.60 5.82
N ARG A 129 -11.04 22.35 6.56
CA ARG A 129 -12.44 22.66 6.14
C ARG A 129 -12.48 24.01 5.42
N ILE A 130 -13.26 24.05 4.32
CA ILE A 130 -13.65 25.19 3.46
C ILE A 130 -12.75 25.30 2.21
N SER A 131 -13.21 24.83 1.05
CA SER A 131 -14.15 25.59 0.22
C SER A 131 -15.22 24.76 -0.49
N LYS A 132 -16.42 25.33 -0.50
CA LYS A 132 -17.68 24.92 -1.14
C LYS A 132 -17.51 24.13 -2.45
N ARG A 133 -18.18 22.97 -2.51
CA ARG A 133 -18.52 22.26 -3.76
C ARG A 133 -19.24 23.23 -4.70
N SER A 134 -18.74 23.40 -5.92
CA SER A 134 -19.51 24.00 -7.02
C SER A 134 -20.50 22.96 -7.56
N SER A 135 -21.71 22.92 -6.99
CA SER A 135 -22.85 22.25 -7.63
C SER A 135 -23.51 23.22 -8.60
N TRP A 136 -23.60 22.83 -9.87
CA TRP A 136 -24.21 23.61 -10.97
C TRP A 136 -25.74 23.63 -10.95
N VAL A 137 -26.36 23.37 -9.80
CA VAL A 137 -27.81 23.41 -9.63
C VAL A 137 -28.07 23.97 -8.23
N ASN A 138 -28.65 25.17 -8.16
CA ASN A 138 -29.28 25.67 -6.93
C ASN A 138 -30.71 25.15 -6.94
N VAL A 139 -31.01 24.20 -6.07
CA VAL A 139 -32.40 23.83 -5.77
C VAL A 139 -32.77 24.64 -4.54
N ASP A 140 -33.69 25.59 -4.69
CA ASP A 140 -34.23 26.33 -3.56
C ASP A 140 -35.05 25.39 -2.68
N GLN A 141 -34.58 25.22 -1.45
CA GLN A 141 -35.11 24.28 -0.47
C GLN A 141 -36.55 24.62 -0.03
N ASP A 142 -36.98 25.86 -0.27
CA ASP A 142 -38.32 26.34 0.04
C ASP A 142 -39.41 25.76 -0.89
N GLN A 143 -39.04 25.26 -2.08
CA GLN A 143 -40.00 24.59 -2.98
C GLN A 143 -40.29 23.13 -2.60
N LEU A 144 -39.46 22.50 -1.76
CA LEU A 144 -39.59 21.08 -1.40
C LEU A 144 -40.49 20.83 -0.18
N LEU A 145 -40.84 21.87 0.58
CA LEU A 145 -41.70 21.77 1.76
C LEU A 145 -43.16 22.20 1.50
N ALA A 146 -43.50 22.48 0.23
CA ALA A 146 -44.85 22.87 -0.19
C ALA A 146 -45.62 21.76 -0.92
N LEU A 147 -45.21 20.49 -0.77
CA LEU A 147 -45.94 19.31 -1.25
C LEU A 147 -46.37 18.42 -0.08
#